data_AF-A0A8D8BNS3-F1
#
_entry.id   AF-A0A8D8BNS3-F1
#
_cell.length_a   1.000
_cell.length_b   1.000
_cell.length_c   1.000
_cell.angle_alpha   90.00
_cell.angle_beta   90.00
_cell.angle_gamma   90.00
#
_symmetry.space_group_name_H-M   'P 1'
#
loop_
_entity.id
_entity.type
_entity.pdbx_description
1 polymer ?
#
loop_
_entity_poly.entity_id
_entity_poly.type
_entity_poly.pdbx_seq_one_letter_code
_entity_poly.pdbx_strand_id
1 'polypeptide(L)'
;EGKKNAEATMKNSEQCGRHEFSCISDGYCIGIEKRCDRQIDCLDGSDEKGCARCNNGDFFCDNGHCIPMAQRCDHWNQCSDGSDERGCTSNLFELCIIF
;
A
#
# COMPACT_ATOMS: atom_id res chain seq x y z
N GLU A 1 -16.27 11.48 22.20
CA GLU A 1 -16.26 11.97 20.81
C GLU A 1 -15.07 11.35 20.08
N GLY A 2 -15.06 10.87 18.84
CA GLY A 2 -15.98 10.78 17.71
C GLY A 2 -15.13 10.22 16.56
N LYS A 3 -15.58 9.14 15.91
CA LYS A 3 -14.87 8.48 14.79
C LYS A 3 -15.20 9.19 13.47
N LYS A 4 -14.29 9.06 12.48
CA LYS A 4 -14.46 9.30 11.02
C LYS A 4 -14.44 10.81 10.65
N ASN A 5 -13.76 11.29 9.61
CA ASN A 5 -13.79 10.86 8.21
C ASN A 5 -12.52 11.30 7.45
N ALA A 6 -12.30 10.69 6.30
CA ALA A 6 -11.31 11.09 5.31
C ALA A 6 -11.56 12.54 4.86
N GLU A 7 -10.74 13.45 5.37
CA GLU A 7 -10.64 14.82 4.89
C GLU A 7 -9.15 15.12 4.81
N ALA A 8 -8.51 14.67 3.73
CA ALA A 8 -7.85 15.58 2.81
C ALA A 8 -7.41 16.90 3.53
N THR A 9 -6.29 16.90 4.26
CA THR A 9 -5.81 18.08 5.01
C THR A 9 -4.40 18.44 4.55
N MET A 10 -4.23 19.68 4.08
CA MET A 10 -2.96 20.31 3.68
C MET A 10 -1.91 20.20 4.80
N LYS A 11 -0.92 19.29 4.69
CA LYS A 11 0.22 19.21 5.61
C LYS A 11 1.54 19.12 4.85
N ASN A 12 2.55 19.80 5.39
CA ASN A 12 3.86 20.05 4.80
C ASN A 12 4.65 18.74 4.57
N SER A 13 5.57 18.79 3.59
CA SER A 13 6.40 17.76 2.93
C SER A 13 7.23 16.80 3.81
N GLU A 14 7.06 16.79 5.13
CA GLU A 14 7.70 15.85 6.07
C GLU A 14 6.69 15.00 6.86
N GLN A 15 5.41 14.99 6.43
CA GLN A 15 4.30 14.65 7.32
C GLN A 15 3.18 13.83 6.69
N CYS A 16 3.45 13.04 5.64
CA CYS A 16 2.58 11.91 5.35
C CYS A 16 2.99 10.74 6.25
N GLY A 17 2.03 10.17 6.98
CA GLY A 17 2.27 9.02 7.82
C GLY A 17 2.76 7.83 7.01
N ARG A 18 3.34 6.86 7.69
CA ARG A 18 3.80 5.56 7.16
C ARG A 18 2.79 4.78 6.31
N HIS A 19 1.52 5.18 6.27
CA HIS A 19 0.46 4.59 5.43
C HIS A 19 -0.22 5.64 4.54
N GLU A 20 0.45 6.75 4.23
CA GLU A 20 -0.07 7.86 3.43
C GLU A 20 0.87 8.16 2.26
N PHE A 21 0.30 8.42 1.08
CA PHE A 21 1.00 8.82 -0.13
C PHE A 21 0.95 10.34 -0.32
N SER A 22 2.08 10.95 -0.61
CA SER A 22 2.17 12.38 -0.94
C SER A 22 1.94 12.60 -2.44
N CYS A 23 0.92 13.38 -2.77
CA CYS A 23 0.70 13.89 -4.12
C CYS A 23 1.91 14.67 -4.63
N ILE A 24 2.23 14.50 -5.91
CA ILE A 24 3.47 15.01 -6.52
C ILE A 24 3.42 16.54 -6.67
N SER A 25 2.25 17.10 -7.01
CA SER A 25 2.13 18.54 -7.32
C SER A 25 1.90 19.43 -6.10
N ASP A 26 1.09 18.97 -5.15
CA ASP A 26 0.63 19.81 -4.02
C ASP A 26 1.14 19.33 -2.65
N GLY A 27 1.88 18.21 -2.58
CA GLY A 27 2.35 17.64 -1.32
C GLY A 27 1.21 17.10 -0.44
N TYR A 28 0.05 16.85 -1.04
CA TYR A 28 -1.14 16.44 -0.32
C TYR A 28 -1.07 14.98 0.10
N CYS A 29 -1.33 14.68 1.38
CA CYS A 29 -1.32 13.31 1.86
C CYS A 29 -2.69 12.67 1.66
N ILE A 30 -2.70 11.58 0.90
CA ILE A 30 -3.85 10.67 0.77
C ILE A 30 -3.49 9.33 1.41
N GLY A 31 -4.46 8.52 1.79
CA GLY A 31 -4.17 7.16 2.26
C GLY A 31 -3.49 6.34 1.15
N ILE A 32 -2.58 5.43 1.51
CA ILE A 32 -2.00 4.49 0.53
C ILE A 32 -3.11 3.69 -0.18
N GLU A 33 -4.25 3.45 0.48
CA GLU A 33 -5.41 2.80 -0.14
C GLU A 33 -6.07 3.62 -1.25
N LYS A 34 -5.82 4.94 -1.31
CA LYS A 34 -6.33 5.84 -2.35
C LYS A 34 -5.36 5.98 -3.51
N ARG A 35 -4.15 5.43 -3.41
CA ARG A 35 -3.22 5.37 -4.53
C ARG A 35 -3.61 4.19 -5.42
N CYS A 36 -3.78 4.45 -6.72
CA CYS A 36 -4.17 3.44 -7.71
C CYS A 36 -5.58 2.85 -7.48
N ASP A 37 -6.51 3.62 -6.92
CA ASP A 37 -7.87 3.18 -6.59
C ASP A 37 -8.90 3.47 -7.70
N ARG A 38 -8.44 4.01 -8.84
CA ARG A 38 -9.24 4.47 -9.99
C ARG A 38 -10.01 5.75 -9.73
N GLN A 39 -9.76 6.43 -8.61
CA GLN A 39 -10.27 7.75 -8.31
C GLN A 39 -9.12 8.75 -8.33
N ILE A 40 -9.40 9.94 -8.84
CA ILE A 40 -8.44 11.04 -8.81
C ILE A 40 -8.65 11.73 -7.45
N ASP A 41 -7.88 11.32 -6.44
CA ASP A 41 -7.84 11.95 -5.12
C ASP A 41 -6.79 13.06 -5.06
N CYS A 42 -5.69 12.97 -5.82
CA CYS A 42 -4.77 14.09 -5.99
C CYS A 42 -5.31 15.14 -6.98
N LEU A 43 -5.09 16.42 -6.70
CA LEU A 43 -5.42 17.54 -7.60
C LEU A 43 -4.87 17.38 -9.02
N ASP A 44 -3.67 16.79 -9.15
CA ASP A 44 -3.00 16.53 -10.42
C ASP A 44 -3.24 15.09 -10.95
N GLY A 45 -3.96 14.25 -10.19
CA GLY A 45 -4.11 12.82 -10.47
C GLY A 45 -2.82 12.02 -10.36
N SER A 46 -1.87 12.51 -9.55
CA SER A 46 -0.56 11.87 -9.35
C SER A 46 -0.66 10.50 -8.70
N ASP A 47 -1.68 10.30 -7.87
CA ASP A 47 -2.06 9.06 -7.21
C ASP A 47 -2.43 7.94 -8.19
N GLU A 48 -2.97 8.31 -9.35
CA GLU A 48 -3.35 7.37 -10.42
C GLU A 48 -2.29 7.27 -11.53
N LYS A 49 -1.20 8.05 -11.44
CA LYS A 49 -0.10 8.04 -12.41
C LYS A 49 1.00 7.07 -11.96
N GLY A 50 1.50 6.28 -12.91
CA GLY A 50 2.56 5.31 -12.61
C GLY A 50 2.09 4.09 -11.81
N CYS A 51 0.77 3.90 -11.70
CA CYS A 51 0.20 2.67 -11.21
C CYS A 51 0.52 1.54 -12.18
N ALA A 52 1.37 0.61 -11.75
CA ALA A 52 1.33 -0.73 -12.33
C ALA A 52 -0.13 -1.21 -12.20
N ARG A 53 -0.71 -1.76 -13.27
CA ARG A 53 -2.13 -2.15 -13.30
C ARG A 53 -2.36 -3.33 -12.34
N CYS A 54 -2.41 -3.06 -11.05
CA CYS A 54 -2.81 -4.04 -10.04
C CYS A 54 -4.23 -4.46 -10.37
N ASN A 55 -4.43 -5.74 -10.58
CA ASN A 55 -5.73 -6.29 -10.86
C ASN A 55 -6.60 -6.23 -9.59
N ASN A 56 -7.92 -6.31 -9.75
CA ASN A 56 -8.81 -6.45 -8.60
C ASN A 56 -8.45 -7.74 -7.85
N GLY A 57 -7.92 -7.61 -6.63
CA GLY A 57 -7.47 -8.75 -5.81
C GLY A 57 -5.96 -8.94 -5.74
N ASP A 58 -5.16 -8.00 -6.25
CA ASP A 58 -3.72 -8.00 -6.04
C ASP A 58 -3.35 -7.36 -4.68
N PHE A 59 -2.29 -7.86 -4.04
CA PHE A 59 -1.69 -7.27 -2.86
C PHE A 59 -0.73 -6.15 -3.26
N PHE A 60 -0.88 -4.99 -2.60
CA PHE A 60 -0.04 -3.83 -2.80
C PHE A 60 1.14 -3.87 -1.83
N CYS A 61 2.35 -3.96 -2.38
CA CYS A 61 3.60 -3.89 -1.63
C CYS A 61 3.83 -2.49 -1.06
N ASP A 62 4.57 -2.39 0.04
CA ASP A 62 4.96 -1.09 0.63
C ASP A 62 5.84 -0.26 -0.34
N ASN A 63 6.54 -0.92 -1.27
CA ASN A 63 7.32 -0.28 -2.33
C ASN A 63 6.47 0.25 -3.50
N GLY A 64 5.17 0.00 -3.51
CA GLY A 64 4.26 0.38 -4.60
C GLY A 64 4.23 -0.59 -5.77
N HIS A 65 4.79 -1.79 -5.60
CA HIS A 65 4.65 -2.90 -6.54
C HIS A 65 3.36 -3.69 -6.23
N CYS A 66 2.85 -4.42 -7.21
CA CYS A 66 1.69 -5.27 -7.03
C CYS A 66 1.98 -6.71 -7.38
N ILE A 67 1.47 -7.59 -6.52
CA ILE A 67 1.58 -9.02 -6.67
C ILE A 67 0.18 -9.62 -6.53
N PRO A 68 -0.10 -10.80 -7.09
CA PRO A 68 -1.35 -11.51 -6.83
C PRO A 68 -1.57 -11.70 -5.32
N MET A 69 -2.81 -11.60 -4.80
CA MET A 69 -3.06 -11.97 -3.38
C MET A 69 -2.60 -13.38 -3.03
N ALA A 70 -2.59 -14.29 -4.00
CA ALA A 70 -2.10 -15.66 -3.82
C ALA A 70 -0.59 -15.73 -3.53
N GLN A 71 0.16 -14.67 -3.86
CA GLN A 71 1.57 -14.52 -3.58
C GLN A 71 1.86 -13.78 -2.27
N ARG A 72 0.82 -13.38 -1.53
CA ARG A 72 1.00 -12.81 -0.20
C ARG A 72 1.06 -13.95 0.81
N CYS A 73 2.10 -13.97 1.65
CA CYS A 73 2.34 -15.04 2.62
C CYS A 73 2.57 -16.40 1.96
N ASP A 74 3.25 -16.43 0.81
CA ASP A 74 3.53 -17.67 0.06
C ASP A 74 4.95 -18.21 0.31
N HIS A 75 5.71 -17.61 1.23
CA HIS A 75 7.12 -17.87 1.56
C HIS A 75 8.12 -17.39 0.52
N TRP A 76 7.66 -16.73 -0.53
CA TRP A 76 8.51 -16.15 -1.56
C TRP A 76 8.42 -14.65 -1.51
N ASN A 77 9.58 -14.01 -1.64
CA ASN A 77 9.65 -12.56 -1.60
C ASN A 77 9.38 -12.00 -2.99
N GLN A 78 8.13 -11.63 -3.23
CA GLN A 78 7.63 -11.13 -4.50
C GLN A 78 7.59 -9.59 -4.53
N CYS A 79 7.47 -8.96 -3.37
CA CYS A 79 7.70 -7.52 -3.23
C CYS A 79 9.20 -7.23 -3.12
N SER A 80 9.81 -6.33 -3.89
CA SER A 80 11.24 -6.00 -3.69
C SER A 80 11.63 -5.57 -2.25
N ASP A 81 10.66 -5.16 -1.44
CA ASP A 81 10.80 -4.81 -0.02
C ASP A 81 10.46 -5.97 0.96
N GLY A 82 9.91 -7.10 0.50
CA GLY A 82 9.47 -8.23 1.36
C GLY A 82 8.21 -7.98 2.16
N SER A 83 7.46 -6.92 1.84
CA SER A 83 6.23 -6.52 2.52
C SER A 83 5.08 -7.53 2.40
N ASP A 84 5.12 -8.40 1.39
CA ASP A 84 4.19 -9.52 1.18
C ASP A 84 4.30 -10.64 2.20
N GLU A 85 5.49 -10.84 2.75
CA GLU A 85 5.76 -11.85 3.78
C GLU A 85 5.74 -11.27 5.21
N ARG A 86 5.42 -9.98 5.35
CA ARG A 86 5.32 -9.30 6.66
C ARG A 86 3.92 -9.41 7.25
N GLY A 87 3.84 -9.66 8.55
CA GLY A 87 2.57 -9.68 9.28
C GLY A 87 1.65 -10.85 8.91
N CYS A 88 2.21 -11.89 8.27
CA CYS A 88 1.56 -13.18 8.12
C CYS A 88 1.41 -13.77 9.52
N THR A 89 0.19 -13.78 10.06
CA THR A 89 -0.11 -14.47 11.31
C THR A 89 -0.02 -15.96 11.03
N SER A 90 1.19 -16.48 11.12
CA SER A 90 1.47 -17.91 11.08
C SER A 90 0.67 -18.56 12.20
N ASN A 91 -0.48 -19.13 11.87
CA ASN A 91 -1.17 -20.12 12.68
C ASN A 91 -1.92 -21.01 11.67
N LEU A 92 -1.46 -22.21 11.34
CA LEU A 92 -0.77 -23.18 12.19
C LEU A 92 0.08 -24.17 11.36
N PHE A 93 1.25 -24.48 11.92
CA PHE A 93 1.94 -25.78 11.94
C PHE A 93 2.62 -26.30 10.66
N GLU A 94 3.92 -26.62 10.85
CA GLU A 94 4.78 -27.52 10.06
C GLU A 94 5.26 -26.95 8.70
N LEU A 95 6.52 -26.57 8.44
CA LEU A 95 7.82 -26.98 8.97
C LEU A 95 8.88 -25.93 8.57
N CYS A 96 9.22 -25.00 9.46
CA CYS A 96 10.53 -24.31 9.39
C CYS A 96 11.36 -24.64 10.64
N ILE A 97 11.36 -25.93 10.99
CA ILE A 97 12.51 -26.58 11.60
C ILE A 97 12.64 -27.88 10.80
N ILE A 98 13.54 -27.91 9.83
CA ILE A 98 14.52 -28.97 9.58
C ILE A 98 15.25 -28.57 8.28
N PHE A 99 16.49 -28.09 8.49
CA PHE A 99 17.68 -28.12 7.63
C PHE A 99 17.57 -27.76 6.14
#